data_AF-D2UE80-F1
#
_entry.id   AF-D2UE80-F1
#
_cell.length_a   1.000
_cell.length_b   1.000
_cell.length_c   1.000
_cell.angle_alpha   90.00
_cell.angle_beta   90.00
_cell.angle_gamma   90.00
#
_symmetry.space_group_name_H-M   'P 1'
#
loop_
_entity.id
_entity.type
_entity.pdbx_description
1 polymer ?
#
loop_
_entity_poly.entity_id
_entity_poly.type
_entity_poly.pdbx_seq_one_letter_code
_entity_poly.pdbx_strand_id
1 'polypeptide(L)'
;MNSIVDLGLPSSSVWLNVAPTALREQQGRAIVLAFVNAASVWCMQRLAEVSHWHVRNPGRLQMIVVQVPRFDNEREPQGALKLLRRQGVSAPIVLDADWAIWQRFNIQSWPTLVLLDAAGFERERLVGIGGAELDKALHALCAEQPLSLDDELPEVPETQPEPRLMLRFPSGLALYEDRLYIADSGHHRILECNTGGRLLRQFGTGTADFIDGELGQAAFHRPQGLALQRGVLYVADTGNHALRRIHLLTGQVDTLCGNGRAGEPVEGLVEQPLLVSLNHPQDLVVADNQVYLAMAGDNCIWSYNLGSRSLRRCAGAGTLELRDGSAHLAAFAQPCSLAVVNQVMYVCDALGSSVRSMQLRGDLVQTLLGGQGVWDFGHEDGPRSRARLQFPQAIALSPDALHLWIADSGNGSLRSLRLGGGELSTVALPRRLHGPAGLAVSAGAVWIAEADAHAVLRYDLGSGELSEVPISE
;
A
#
# COMPACT_ATOMS: atom_id res chain seq x y z
N MET A 1 -5.40 31.08 20.17
CA MET A 1 -4.24 30.17 20.04
C MET A 1 -4.34 29.19 21.19
N ASN A 2 -4.54 27.91 20.91
CA ASN A 2 -4.77 26.89 21.93
C ASN A 2 -3.43 26.33 22.41
N SER A 3 -3.25 26.20 23.73
CA SER A 3 -2.06 25.58 24.36
C SER A 3 -2.20 24.06 24.43
N ILE A 4 -1.08 23.31 24.45
CA ILE A 4 -1.02 21.86 24.74
C ILE A 4 -1.85 21.46 25.96
N VAL A 5 -1.94 22.32 26.98
CA VAL A 5 -2.71 22.07 28.21
C VAL A 5 -4.22 21.91 27.93
N ASP A 6 -4.72 22.60 26.90
CA ASP A 6 -6.11 22.56 26.42
C ASP A 6 -6.33 21.62 25.23
N LEU A 7 -5.27 21.05 24.64
CA LEU A 7 -5.36 20.09 23.54
C LEU A 7 -5.48 18.64 24.02
N GLY A 8 -5.28 18.40 25.32
CA GLY A 8 -5.11 17.08 25.94
C GLY A 8 -5.87 15.96 25.23
N LEU A 9 -5.13 15.03 24.62
CA LEU A 9 -5.70 13.81 24.07
C LEU A 9 -6.61 13.17 25.12
N PRO A 10 -7.80 12.67 24.74
CA PRO A 10 -8.71 12.03 25.68
C PRO A 10 -7.95 11.05 26.58
N SER A 11 -8.20 11.05 27.89
CA SER A 11 -7.55 10.10 28.81
C SER A 11 -7.90 8.63 28.49
N SER A 12 -8.96 8.42 27.71
CA SER A 12 -9.38 7.12 27.16
C SER A 12 -8.79 6.79 25.78
N SER A 13 -7.83 7.59 25.28
CA SER A 13 -7.21 7.35 23.97
C SER A 13 -6.50 6.00 23.93
N VAL A 14 -6.72 5.26 22.85
CA VAL A 14 -6.03 4.00 22.58
C VAL A 14 -4.69 4.32 21.93
N TRP A 15 -3.61 4.12 22.70
CA TRP A 15 -2.24 4.23 22.20
C TRP A 15 -1.78 2.92 21.59
N LEU A 16 -1.16 3.01 20.42
CA LEU A 16 -0.56 1.92 19.69
C LEU A 16 0.95 2.15 19.55
N ASN A 17 1.69 1.06 19.37
CA ASN A 17 3.14 1.00 19.23
C ASN A 17 3.95 1.41 20.47
N VAL A 18 3.46 2.32 21.31
CA VAL A 18 4.14 2.77 22.53
C VAL A 18 3.22 2.76 23.74
N ALA A 19 3.79 2.84 24.94
CA ALA A 19 3.02 3.03 26.16
C ALA A 19 2.27 4.39 26.12
N PRO A 20 1.06 4.49 26.70
CA PRO A 20 0.33 5.75 26.77
C PRO A 20 1.20 6.84 27.38
N THR A 21 1.36 7.94 26.64
CA THR A 21 2.18 9.09 27.05
C THR A 21 1.31 10.34 27.00
N ALA A 22 1.38 11.19 28.02
CA ALA A 22 0.64 12.44 27.98
C ALA A 22 1.34 13.45 27.05
N LEU A 23 0.59 14.25 26.28
CA LEU A 23 1.18 15.39 25.53
C LEU A 23 1.95 16.35 26.44
N ARG A 24 1.58 16.43 27.73
CA ARG A 24 2.30 17.22 28.74
C ARG A 24 3.71 16.67 29.03
N GLU A 25 3.90 15.36 28.94
CA GLU A 25 5.21 14.70 29.11
C GLU A 25 6.13 14.95 27.91
N GLN A 26 5.58 15.52 26.81
CA GLN A 26 6.32 15.94 25.63
C GLN A 26 6.59 17.47 25.61
N GLN A 27 6.25 18.20 26.67
CA GLN A 27 6.50 19.64 26.77
C GLN A 27 8.00 19.96 26.67
N GLY A 28 8.34 21.04 25.97
CA GLY A 28 9.71 21.45 25.70
C GLY A 28 10.27 21.01 24.35
N ARG A 29 9.50 20.32 23.51
CA ARG A 29 9.92 19.82 22.18
C ARG A 29 8.94 20.22 21.08
N ALA A 30 9.42 20.38 19.85
CA ALA A 30 8.53 20.50 18.69
C ALA A 30 7.78 19.18 18.47
N ILE A 31 6.48 19.29 18.20
CA ILE A 31 5.62 18.12 17.96
C ILE A 31 4.94 18.26 16.59
N VAL A 32 4.93 17.17 15.83
CA VAL A 32 4.05 16.97 14.69
C VAL A 32 2.93 16.04 15.10
N LEU A 33 1.69 16.54 15.06
CA LEU A 33 0.50 15.68 15.08
C LEU A 33 0.12 15.38 13.64
N ALA A 34 0.32 14.14 13.21
CA ALA A 34 0.03 13.70 11.86
C ALA A 34 -1.33 13.00 11.81
N PHE A 35 -2.37 13.70 11.36
CA PHE A 35 -3.70 13.15 11.14
C PHE A 35 -3.74 12.37 9.84
N VAL A 36 -3.87 11.06 9.94
CA VAL A 36 -3.71 10.14 8.82
C VAL A 36 -4.80 9.08 8.79
N ASN A 37 -4.93 8.44 7.64
CA ASN A 37 -5.65 7.21 7.46
C ASN A 37 -4.68 6.15 6.91
N ALA A 38 -4.54 5.01 7.61
CA ALA A 38 -3.58 3.96 7.29
C ALA A 38 -3.79 3.27 5.93
N ALA A 39 -5.00 3.33 5.36
CA ALA A 39 -5.26 2.83 4.01
C ALA A 39 -4.85 3.82 2.90
N SER A 40 -4.63 5.09 3.21
CA SER A 40 -4.35 6.15 2.24
C SER A 40 -2.87 6.23 1.87
N VAL A 41 -2.57 6.03 0.59
CA VAL A 41 -1.21 6.19 0.04
C VAL A 41 -0.68 7.61 0.26
N TRP A 42 -1.53 8.64 0.15
CA TRP A 42 -1.09 10.02 0.40
C TRP A 42 -0.67 10.24 1.85
N CYS A 43 -1.36 9.61 2.80
CA CYS A 43 -0.95 9.66 4.20
C CYS A 43 0.40 8.98 4.41
N MET A 44 0.63 7.84 3.76
CA MET A 44 1.90 7.11 3.89
C MET A 44 3.07 7.89 3.30
N GLN A 45 2.87 8.54 2.15
CA GLN A 45 3.86 9.45 1.57
C GLN A 45 4.19 10.60 2.53
N ARG A 46 3.16 11.24 3.11
CA ARG A 46 3.38 12.35 4.06
C ARG A 46 4.12 11.90 5.32
N LEU A 47 3.80 10.73 5.88
CA LEU A 47 4.54 10.17 7.01
C LEU A 47 5.99 9.83 6.64
N ALA A 48 6.24 9.32 5.43
CA ALA A 48 7.58 9.03 4.95
C ALA A 48 8.42 10.31 4.80
N GLU A 49 7.85 11.41 4.31
CA GLU A 49 8.52 12.72 4.23
C GLU A 49 8.94 13.20 5.63
N VAL A 50 8.03 13.17 6.61
CA VAL A 50 8.33 13.57 8.00
C VAL A 50 9.37 12.64 8.63
N SER A 51 9.29 11.34 8.39
CA SER A 51 10.25 10.35 8.90
C SER A 51 11.64 10.57 8.31
N HIS A 52 11.73 10.86 7.01
CA HIS A 52 13.00 11.18 6.35
C HIS A 52 13.62 12.46 6.93
N TRP A 53 12.80 13.50 7.16
CA TRP A 53 13.26 14.71 7.81
C TRP A 53 13.75 14.44 9.24
N HIS A 54 13.00 13.64 10.01
CA HIS A 54 13.34 13.27 11.39
C HIS A 54 14.68 12.53 11.49
N VAL A 55 14.93 11.55 10.61
CA VAL A 55 16.23 10.83 10.54
C VAL A 55 17.40 11.79 10.25
N ARG A 56 17.18 12.83 9.44
CA ARG A 56 18.21 13.85 9.13
C ARG A 56 18.38 14.91 10.22
N ASN A 57 17.44 15.00 11.16
CA ASN A 57 17.38 16.00 12.22
C ASN A 57 17.04 15.34 13.58
N PRO A 58 17.85 14.37 14.04
CA PRO A 58 17.55 13.63 15.25
C PRO A 58 17.43 14.57 16.46
N GLY A 59 16.51 14.26 17.38
CA GLY A 59 16.31 15.05 18.60
C GLY A 59 15.49 16.33 18.45
N ARG A 60 15.24 16.81 17.22
CA ARG A 60 14.59 18.12 17.00
C ARG A 60 13.07 18.07 16.96
N LEU A 61 12.48 16.89 16.73
CA LEU A 61 11.06 16.76 16.43
C LEU A 61 10.50 15.47 16.99
N GLN A 62 9.39 15.54 17.71
CA GLN A 62 8.60 14.38 18.07
C GLN A 62 7.42 14.23 17.10
N MET A 63 7.26 13.05 16.50
CA MET A 63 6.07 12.73 15.72
C MET A 63 5.09 11.92 16.57
N ILE A 64 3.81 12.29 16.51
CA ILE A 64 2.69 11.48 17.00
C ILE A 64 1.71 11.33 15.84
N VAL A 65 1.40 10.09 15.51
CA VAL A 65 0.47 9.74 14.45
C VAL A 65 -0.92 9.63 15.04
N VAL A 66 -1.87 10.39 14.51
CA VAL A 66 -3.30 10.27 14.85
C VAL A 66 -3.97 9.50 13.73
N GLN A 67 -4.16 8.20 13.95
CA GLN A 67 -4.81 7.29 13.01
C GLN A 67 -6.33 7.46 13.14
N VAL A 68 -6.96 7.93 12.07
CA VAL A 68 -8.39 8.20 12.01
C VAL A 68 -9.01 7.24 11.00
N PRO A 69 -9.84 6.28 11.45
CA PRO A 69 -10.42 5.26 10.58
C PRO A 69 -11.36 5.83 9.53
N ARG A 70 -11.24 5.32 8.31
CA ARG A 70 -12.23 5.45 7.25
C ARG A 70 -13.12 4.21 7.19
N PHE A 71 -12.49 3.04 7.32
CA PHE A 71 -13.16 1.74 7.25
C PHE A 71 -13.41 1.17 8.65
N ASP A 72 -14.38 0.26 8.77
CA ASP A 72 -14.74 -0.32 10.08
C ASP A 72 -13.59 -1.16 10.66
N ASN A 73 -12.87 -1.90 9.82
CA ASN A 73 -11.73 -2.71 10.23
C ASN A 73 -10.57 -1.89 10.82
N GLU A 74 -10.44 -0.62 10.43
CA GLU A 74 -9.41 0.29 10.95
C GLU A 74 -9.73 0.80 12.35
N ARG A 75 -10.96 0.58 12.85
CA ARG A 75 -11.32 0.88 14.25
C ARG A 75 -10.76 -0.17 15.22
N GLU A 76 -10.33 -1.34 14.74
CA GLU A 76 -9.66 -2.32 15.59
C GLU A 76 -8.18 -1.95 15.82
N PRO A 77 -7.72 -1.88 17.09
CA PRO A 77 -6.34 -1.51 17.45
C PRO A 77 -5.26 -2.31 16.72
N GLN A 78 -5.39 -3.64 16.67
CA GLN A 78 -4.38 -4.50 16.06
C GLN A 78 -4.33 -4.35 14.54
N GLY A 79 -5.50 -4.30 13.88
CA GLY A 79 -5.59 -4.07 12.44
C GLY A 79 -5.01 -2.72 12.03
N ALA A 80 -5.37 -1.64 12.75
CA ALA A 80 -4.82 -0.32 12.52
C ALA A 80 -3.29 -0.27 12.66
N LEU A 81 -2.74 -0.91 13.69
CA LEU A 81 -1.30 -0.99 13.91
C LEU A 81 -0.58 -1.72 12.77
N LYS A 82 -1.13 -2.87 12.32
CA LYS A 82 -0.57 -3.65 11.20
C LYS A 82 -0.56 -2.86 9.89
N LEU A 83 -1.64 -2.14 9.59
CA LEU A 83 -1.74 -1.28 8.38
C LEU A 83 -0.71 -0.16 8.36
N LEU A 84 -0.32 0.39 9.51
CA LEU A 84 0.72 1.41 9.63
C LEU A 84 2.14 0.80 9.59
N ARG A 85 2.34 -0.35 10.25
CA ARG A 85 3.64 -1.03 10.31
C ARG A 85 4.09 -1.65 9.00
N ARG A 86 3.18 -2.18 8.18
CA ARG A 86 3.51 -2.58 6.80
C ARG A 86 4.07 -1.41 5.99
N GLN A 87 3.75 -0.18 6.39
CA GLN A 87 4.25 1.07 5.83
C GLN A 87 5.45 1.63 6.63
N GLY A 88 6.05 0.82 7.50
CA GLY A 88 7.23 1.10 8.33
C GLY A 88 7.08 2.30 9.25
N VAL A 89 5.85 2.62 9.66
CA VAL A 89 5.60 3.62 10.69
C VAL A 89 5.92 2.99 12.06
N SER A 90 6.94 3.53 12.73
CA SER A 90 7.37 3.14 14.08
C SER A 90 7.11 4.24 15.13
N ALA A 91 6.46 5.34 14.76
CA ALA A 91 6.15 6.42 15.68
C ALA A 91 5.07 6.03 16.71
N PRO A 92 4.96 6.78 17.83
CA PRO A 92 3.77 6.76 18.68
C PRO A 92 2.49 6.99 17.89
N ILE A 93 1.49 6.12 18.07
CA ILE A 93 0.22 6.21 17.37
C ILE A 93 -0.92 6.33 18.38
N VAL A 94 -1.86 7.23 18.10
CA VAL A 94 -3.14 7.34 18.79
C VAL A 94 -4.23 6.94 17.80
N LEU A 95 -5.05 5.96 18.17
CA LEU A 95 -6.22 5.56 17.39
C LEU A 95 -7.42 6.41 17.78
N ASP A 96 -7.86 7.26 16.86
CA ASP A 96 -9.04 8.13 17.00
C ASP A 96 -10.26 7.47 16.34
N ALA A 97 -10.69 6.33 16.88
CA ALA A 97 -11.70 5.47 16.27
C ALA A 97 -13.05 6.17 16.01
N ASP A 98 -13.40 7.14 16.86
CA ASP A 98 -14.67 7.88 16.81
C ASP A 98 -14.50 9.33 16.35
N TRP A 99 -13.33 9.66 15.79
CA TRP A 99 -13.04 10.98 15.21
C TRP A 99 -13.14 12.14 16.21
N ALA A 100 -12.97 11.85 17.51
CA ALA A 100 -13.09 12.85 18.56
C ALA A 100 -11.94 13.85 18.52
N ILE A 101 -10.71 13.36 18.30
CA ILE A 101 -9.52 14.21 18.17
C ILE A 101 -9.58 14.99 16.86
N TRP A 102 -9.97 14.33 15.76
CA TRP A 102 -10.20 14.95 14.46
C TRP A 102 -11.13 16.16 14.55
N GLN A 103 -12.31 15.99 15.17
CA GLN A 103 -13.29 17.07 15.35
C GLN A 103 -12.75 18.18 16.24
N ARG A 104 -12.09 17.83 17.34
CA ARG A 104 -11.52 18.79 18.29
C ARG A 104 -10.46 19.70 17.65
N PHE A 105 -9.63 19.16 16.77
CA PHE A 105 -8.63 19.93 16.03
C PHE A 105 -9.18 20.59 14.76
N ASN A 106 -10.48 20.42 14.48
CA ASN A 106 -11.16 20.92 13.29
C ASN A 106 -10.43 20.51 12.00
N ILE A 107 -10.02 19.24 11.92
CA ILE A 107 -9.36 18.69 10.73
C ILE A 107 -10.43 18.43 9.67
N GLN A 108 -10.09 18.68 8.40
CA GLN A 108 -11.03 18.63 7.28
C GLN A 108 -10.66 17.57 6.24
N SER A 109 -9.39 17.15 6.20
CA SER A 109 -8.89 16.25 5.18
C SER A 109 -7.65 15.49 5.62
N TRP A 110 -7.51 14.27 5.10
CA TRP A 110 -6.29 13.50 5.20
C TRP A 110 -5.34 13.79 4.02
N PRO A 111 -4.01 13.69 4.23
CA PRO A 111 -3.35 13.88 5.52
C PRO A 111 -3.37 15.35 5.94
N THR A 112 -3.33 15.61 7.25
CA THR A 112 -3.07 16.95 7.80
C THR A 112 -1.99 16.85 8.87
N LEU A 113 -0.98 17.71 8.80
CA LEU A 113 0.01 17.89 9.86
C LEU A 113 -0.32 19.16 10.65
N VAL A 114 -0.38 19.04 11.98
CA VAL A 114 -0.46 20.16 12.90
C VAL A 114 0.89 20.30 13.60
N LEU A 115 1.56 21.43 13.40
CA LEU A 115 2.88 21.71 13.93
C LEU A 115 2.77 22.52 15.23
N LEU A 116 3.22 21.93 16.33
CA LEU A 116 3.19 22.53 17.66
C LEU A 116 4.61 22.87 18.11
N ASP A 117 4.81 24.07 18.64
CA ASP A 117 6.09 24.45 19.24
C ASP A 117 6.33 23.79 20.61
N ALA A 118 7.50 24.05 21.20
CA ALA A 118 7.89 23.53 22.52
C ALA A 118 6.97 23.99 23.68
N ALA A 119 6.30 25.13 23.52
CA ALA A 119 5.31 25.63 24.47
C ALA A 119 3.90 25.05 24.22
N GLY A 120 3.74 24.32 23.12
CA GLY A 120 2.53 23.63 22.73
C GLY A 120 1.52 24.46 21.97
N PHE A 121 1.95 25.55 21.33
CA PHE A 121 1.09 26.35 20.47
C PHE A 121 1.17 25.88 19.03
N GLU A 122 0.02 25.76 18.38
CA GLU A 122 -0.07 25.54 16.94
C GLU A 122 0.56 26.72 16.19
N ARG A 123 1.62 26.43 15.44
CA ARG A 123 2.35 27.40 14.61
C ARG A 123 1.92 27.35 13.16
N GLU A 124 1.69 26.15 12.64
CA GLU A 124 1.37 25.95 11.24
C GLU A 124 0.57 24.65 11.05
N ARG A 125 -0.22 24.63 9.97
CA ARG A 125 -1.02 23.48 9.56
C ARG A 125 -0.78 23.22 8.08
N LEU A 126 -0.35 21.99 7.76
CA LEU A 126 -0.09 21.56 6.38
C LEU A 126 -1.11 20.52 5.96
N VAL A 127 -1.76 20.74 4.83
CA VAL A 127 -2.82 19.86 4.31
C VAL A 127 -2.36 19.22 3.01
N GLY A 128 -2.63 17.92 2.83
CA GLY A 128 -2.28 17.20 1.61
C GLY A 128 -0.80 16.83 1.54
N ILE A 129 -0.23 16.74 0.32
CA ILE A 129 1.19 16.46 0.05
C ILE A 129 1.90 17.73 -0.44
N GLY A 130 3.19 17.88 -0.14
CA GLY A 130 3.99 19.04 -0.53
C GLY A 130 5.31 19.09 0.24
N GLY A 131 6.41 18.70 -0.41
CA GLY A 131 7.72 18.51 0.24
C GLY A 131 8.45 19.82 0.58
N ALA A 132 8.48 20.79 -0.32
CA ALA A 132 9.21 22.05 -0.09
C ALA A 132 8.59 22.90 1.04
N GLU A 133 7.26 22.90 1.14
CA GLU A 133 6.53 23.57 2.21
C GLU A 133 6.76 22.88 3.56
N LEU A 134 6.75 21.54 3.58
CA LEU A 134 7.05 20.76 4.78
C LEU A 134 8.44 21.04 5.32
N ASP A 135 9.47 20.96 4.47
CA ASP A 135 10.84 21.21 4.88
C ASP A 135 10.96 22.60 5.49
N LYS A 136 10.44 23.63 4.82
CA LYS A 136 10.48 25.01 5.32
C LYS A 136 9.78 25.16 6.67
N ALA A 137 8.60 24.58 6.81
CA ALA A 137 7.80 24.63 8.03
C ALA A 137 8.49 23.93 9.21
N LEU A 138 9.07 22.75 9.00
CA LEU A 138 9.80 22.01 10.03
C LEU A 138 11.08 22.73 10.47
N HIS A 139 11.82 23.32 9.52
CA HIS A 139 12.98 24.14 9.86
C HIS A 139 12.59 25.37 10.69
N ALA A 140 11.51 26.07 10.32
CA ALA A 140 11.00 27.22 11.06
C ALA A 140 10.54 26.83 12.48
N LEU A 141 9.80 25.71 12.60
CA LEU A 141 9.32 25.19 13.89
C LEU A 141 10.46 24.89 14.86
N CYS A 142 11.58 24.39 14.35
CA CYS A 142 12.73 23.98 15.15
C CYS A 142 13.80 25.07 15.32
N ALA A 143 13.67 26.23 14.65
CA ALA A 143 14.70 27.27 14.61
C ALA A 143 14.94 27.94 15.98
N GLU A 144 13.88 28.13 16.76
CA GLU A 144 13.92 28.81 18.07
C GLU A 144 14.14 27.85 19.24
N GLN A 145 14.28 26.55 18.98
CA GLN A 145 14.50 25.55 20.03
C GLN A 145 15.98 25.49 20.39
N PRO A 146 16.35 25.63 21.68
CA PRO A 146 17.71 25.32 22.09
C PRO A 146 17.98 23.86 21.71
N LEU A 147 19.11 23.62 21.04
CA LEU A 147 19.63 22.27 20.84
C LEU A 147 19.78 21.66 22.23
N SER A 148 18.90 20.74 22.63
CA SER A 148 19.14 19.98 23.85
C SER A 148 20.43 19.20 23.63
N LEU A 149 21.41 19.46 24.50
CA LEU A 149 22.69 18.75 24.57
C LEU A 149 22.52 17.34 25.15
N ASP A 150 21.31 16.95 25.55
CA ASP A 150 20.99 15.56 25.90
C ASP A 150 20.88 14.77 24.59
N ASP A 151 22.03 14.18 24.24
CA ASP A 151 22.20 13.12 23.27
C ASP A 151 21.17 12.01 23.50
N GLU A 152 20.53 11.61 22.40
CA GLU A 152 19.55 10.52 22.29
C GLU A 152 18.18 10.82 22.92
N LEU A 153 17.19 11.08 22.05
CA LEU A 153 15.80 10.77 22.40
C LEU A 153 15.80 9.30 22.84
N PRO A 154 15.39 8.96 24.07
CA PRO A 154 15.29 7.56 24.43
C PRO A 154 14.33 6.91 23.43
N GLU A 155 14.82 5.90 22.71
CA GLU A 155 13.97 5.08 21.86
C GLU A 155 12.83 4.57 22.74
N VAL A 156 11.60 5.00 22.44
CA VAL A 156 10.44 4.51 23.17
C VAL A 156 10.23 3.08 22.67
N PRO A 157 10.46 2.05 23.51
CA PRO A 157 10.45 0.69 23.04
C PRO A 157 9.04 0.34 22.54
N GLU A 158 8.99 -0.37 21.40
CA GLU A 158 7.72 -0.81 20.86
C GLU A 158 7.03 -1.76 21.85
N THR A 159 5.76 -1.52 22.15
CA THR A 159 5.02 -2.35 23.12
C THR A 159 4.70 -3.75 22.59
N GLN A 160 4.65 -3.92 21.27
CA GLN A 160 4.27 -5.17 20.60
C GLN A 160 5.07 -5.35 19.31
N PRO A 161 6.40 -5.49 19.31
CA PRO A 161 7.20 -5.53 18.08
C PRO A 161 6.77 -6.68 17.16
N GLU A 162 6.95 -6.50 15.85
CA GLU A 162 6.67 -7.57 14.88
C GLU A 162 7.61 -8.76 15.09
N PRO A 163 7.11 -10.00 14.97
CA PRO A 163 7.95 -11.18 15.11
C PRO A 163 8.99 -11.26 13.98
N ARG A 164 10.16 -11.81 14.28
CA ARG A 164 11.21 -12.07 13.30
C ARG A 164 10.94 -13.42 12.61
N LEU A 165 10.19 -13.38 11.52
CA LEU A 165 9.80 -14.55 10.72
C LEU A 165 10.50 -14.55 9.36
N MET A 166 10.35 -15.63 8.60
CA MET A 166 10.94 -15.76 7.26
C MET A 166 10.32 -14.76 6.27
N LEU A 167 9.03 -14.49 6.41
CA LEU A 167 8.34 -13.43 5.68
C LEU A 167 8.02 -12.27 6.64
N ARG A 168 7.84 -11.08 6.08
CA ARG A 168 7.35 -9.91 6.78
C ARG A 168 6.49 -9.07 5.85
N PHE A 169 5.18 -9.06 6.10
CA PHE A 169 4.21 -8.31 5.30
C PHE A 169 4.30 -8.65 3.80
N PRO A 170 4.21 -9.94 3.40
CA PRO A 170 4.18 -10.30 1.99
C PRO A 170 2.96 -9.68 1.32
N SER A 171 3.11 -9.06 0.14
CA SER A 171 2.01 -8.32 -0.49
C SER A 171 1.71 -8.73 -1.92
N GLY A 172 2.62 -9.41 -2.62
CA GLY A 172 2.46 -9.79 -4.02
C GLY A 172 2.90 -11.22 -4.25
N LEU A 173 2.18 -11.93 -5.12
CA LEU A 173 2.47 -13.30 -5.49
C LEU A 173 2.47 -13.43 -7.01
N ALA A 174 3.39 -14.23 -7.56
CA ALA A 174 3.31 -14.71 -8.93
C ALA A 174 3.65 -16.20 -8.98
N LEU A 175 3.00 -16.94 -9.87
CA LEU A 175 3.18 -18.38 -10.03
C LEU A 175 3.56 -18.70 -11.47
N TYR A 176 4.47 -19.66 -11.62
CA TYR A 176 4.79 -20.25 -12.90
C TYR A 176 5.29 -21.67 -12.70
N GLU A 177 4.59 -22.64 -13.28
CA GLU A 177 4.86 -24.07 -13.07
C GLU A 177 4.92 -24.37 -11.56
N ASP A 178 6.03 -24.95 -11.08
CA ASP A 178 6.26 -25.28 -9.66
C ASP A 178 7.01 -24.17 -8.90
N ARG A 179 7.00 -22.93 -9.41
CA ARG A 179 7.66 -21.77 -8.79
C ARG A 179 6.63 -20.78 -8.24
N LEU A 180 6.89 -20.35 -7.02
CA LEU A 180 6.18 -19.29 -6.32
C LEU A 180 7.14 -18.11 -6.11
N TYR A 181 6.77 -16.95 -6.61
CA TYR A 181 7.46 -15.69 -6.35
C TYR A 181 6.68 -14.89 -5.32
N ILE A 182 7.36 -14.39 -4.29
CA ILE A 182 6.75 -13.66 -3.18
C ILE A 182 7.44 -12.30 -3.07
N ALA A 183 6.66 -11.22 -3.12
CA ALA A 183 7.13 -9.90 -2.72
C ALA A 183 7.08 -9.81 -1.20
N ASP A 184 8.23 -10.02 -0.56
CA ASP A 184 8.41 -9.95 0.89
C ASP A 184 8.67 -8.49 1.30
N SER A 185 7.61 -7.69 1.21
CA SER A 185 7.70 -6.22 1.18
C SER A 185 8.34 -5.63 2.43
N GLY A 186 8.04 -6.19 3.61
CA GLY A 186 8.61 -5.75 4.88
C GLY A 186 10.08 -6.13 5.08
N HIS A 187 10.62 -7.03 4.26
CA HIS A 187 12.07 -7.29 4.14
C HIS A 187 12.66 -6.72 2.85
N HIS A 188 11.92 -5.90 2.09
CA HIS A 188 12.46 -5.22 0.91
C HIS A 188 13.13 -6.15 -0.12
N ARG A 189 12.55 -7.33 -0.35
CA ARG A 189 13.11 -8.37 -1.22
C ARG A 189 12.04 -9.15 -1.96
N ILE A 190 12.45 -9.87 -3.00
CA ILE A 190 11.62 -10.85 -3.72
C ILE A 190 12.19 -12.24 -3.44
N LEU A 191 11.35 -13.19 -3.06
CA LEU A 191 11.72 -14.58 -2.87
C LEU A 191 11.22 -15.44 -4.04
N GLU A 192 12.03 -16.39 -4.47
CA GLU A 192 11.61 -17.50 -5.33
C GLU A 192 11.63 -18.78 -4.51
N CYS A 193 10.47 -19.42 -4.38
CA CYS A 193 10.26 -20.68 -3.70
C CYS A 193 9.76 -21.73 -4.70
N ASN A 194 9.83 -23.00 -4.33
CA ASN A 194 8.94 -23.99 -4.92
C ASN A 194 7.53 -23.88 -4.31
N THR A 195 6.55 -24.54 -4.90
CA THR A 195 5.18 -24.61 -4.35
C THR A 195 5.07 -25.36 -3.02
N GLY A 196 6.11 -26.06 -2.58
CA GLY A 196 6.20 -26.62 -1.23
C GLY A 196 6.65 -25.62 -0.15
N GLY A 197 7.04 -24.39 -0.53
CA GLY A 197 7.54 -23.37 0.38
C GLY A 197 9.06 -23.34 0.56
N ARG A 198 9.80 -24.29 -0.04
CA ARG A 198 11.27 -24.29 0.03
C ARG A 198 11.83 -23.11 -0.78
N LEU A 199 12.63 -22.27 -0.14
CA LEU A 199 13.35 -21.17 -0.77
C LEU A 199 14.38 -21.71 -1.77
N LEU A 200 14.43 -21.08 -2.95
CA LEU A 200 15.36 -21.40 -4.01
C LEU A 200 16.32 -20.25 -4.26
N ARG A 201 15.80 -19.02 -4.32
CA ARG A 201 16.58 -17.79 -4.56
C ARG A 201 15.96 -16.59 -3.86
N GLN A 202 16.79 -15.60 -3.60
CA GLN A 202 16.40 -14.27 -3.14
C GLN A 202 16.93 -13.22 -4.12
N PHE A 203 16.10 -12.23 -4.43
CA PHE A 203 16.49 -11.01 -5.13
C PHE A 203 16.30 -9.82 -4.18
N GLY A 204 17.28 -8.93 -4.10
CA GLY A 204 17.30 -7.86 -3.10
C GLY A 204 18.25 -8.16 -1.95
N THR A 205 18.92 -7.13 -1.44
CA THR A 205 19.82 -7.20 -0.26
C THR A 205 19.07 -7.39 1.07
N GLY A 206 17.77 -7.11 1.10
CA GLY A 206 16.97 -7.12 2.34
C GLY A 206 16.92 -5.75 3.04
N THR A 207 17.67 -4.76 2.54
CA THR A 207 17.69 -3.39 3.04
C THR A 207 17.00 -2.48 2.03
N ALA A 208 16.15 -1.57 2.51
CA ALA A 208 15.51 -0.56 1.67
C ALA A 208 16.55 0.32 0.98
N ASP A 209 16.63 0.23 -0.34
CA ASP A 209 17.48 1.08 -1.19
C ASP A 209 17.00 1.00 -2.66
N PHE A 210 17.58 1.79 -3.54
CA PHE A 210 17.23 1.88 -4.96
C PHE A 210 18.46 1.59 -5.85
N ILE A 211 18.83 0.31 -5.91
CA ILE A 211 20.05 -0.14 -6.59
C ILE A 211 19.72 -1.26 -7.58
N ASP A 212 20.15 -1.11 -8.83
CA ASP A 212 20.16 -2.16 -9.85
C ASP A 212 21.39 -3.05 -9.70
N GLY A 213 21.35 -4.26 -10.25
CA GLY A 213 22.51 -5.16 -10.20
C GLY A 213 22.17 -6.63 -10.25
N GLU A 214 23.19 -7.46 -10.04
CA GLU A 214 23.06 -8.91 -10.01
C GLU A 214 22.40 -9.40 -8.70
N LEU A 215 22.25 -10.72 -8.59
CA LEU A 215 21.69 -11.37 -7.41
C LEU A 215 22.49 -11.01 -6.15
N GLY A 216 21.80 -10.47 -5.14
CA GLY A 216 22.40 -10.03 -3.88
C GLY A 216 23.05 -8.64 -3.90
N GLN A 217 23.09 -7.96 -5.06
CA GLN A 217 23.56 -6.56 -5.16
C GLN A 217 22.40 -5.59 -5.29
N ALA A 218 21.39 -5.96 -6.08
CA ALA A 218 20.21 -5.13 -6.25
C ALA A 218 19.47 -4.92 -4.93
N ALA A 219 18.80 -3.78 -4.80
CA ALA A 219 17.97 -3.44 -3.66
C ALA A 219 16.60 -2.93 -4.12
N PHE A 220 15.59 -3.25 -3.31
CA PHE A 220 14.22 -2.81 -3.49
C PHE A 220 13.80 -1.99 -2.26
N HIS A 221 12.67 -1.33 -2.35
CA HIS A 221 12.04 -0.68 -1.21
C HIS A 221 10.55 -0.98 -1.21
N ARG A 222 10.17 -1.98 -0.40
CA ARG A 222 8.79 -2.48 -0.27
C ARG A 222 8.15 -2.80 -1.61
N PRO A 223 8.73 -3.74 -2.38
CA PRO A 223 8.13 -4.17 -3.62
C PRO A 223 6.76 -4.79 -3.35
N GLN A 224 5.80 -4.61 -4.26
CA GLN A 224 4.45 -5.18 -4.15
C GLN A 224 4.10 -6.04 -5.36
N GLY A 225 3.41 -5.49 -6.36
CA GLY A 225 2.96 -6.24 -7.53
C GLY A 225 4.05 -6.96 -8.28
N LEU A 226 3.72 -8.17 -8.73
CA LEU A 226 4.58 -9.06 -9.49
C LEU A 226 3.83 -9.57 -10.72
N ALA A 227 4.46 -9.49 -11.89
CA ALA A 227 3.97 -10.22 -13.06
C ALA A 227 5.11 -10.86 -13.83
N LEU A 228 4.88 -12.11 -14.22
CA LEU A 228 5.84 -12.88 -14.96
C LEU A 228 5.46 -12.94 -16.44
N GLN A 229 6.43 -12.66 -17.32
CA GLN A 229 6.29 -12.95 -18.73
C GLN A 229 7.64 -13.36 -19.34
N ARG A 230 7.67 -14.51 -20.03
CA ARG A 230 8.81 -14.97 -20.86
C ARG A 230 10.15 -14.96 -20.11
N GLY A 231 10.18 -15.46 -18.87
CA GLY A 231 11.40 -15.54 -18.05
C GLY A 231 11.86 -14.20 -17.45
N VAL A 232 11.02 -13.17 -17.52
CA VAL A 232 11.24 -11.87 -16.87
C VAL A 232 10.14 -11.64 -15.83
N LEU A 233 10.54 -11.38 -14.59
CA LEU A 233 9.63 -10.99 -13.53
C LEU A 233 9.64 -9.47 -13.40
N TYR A 234 8.52 -8.83 -13.69
CA TYR A 234 8.33 -7.39 -13.50
C TYR A 234 7.87 -7.13 -12.08
N VAL A 235 8.39 -6.05 -11.49
CA VAL A 235 8.18 -5.72 -10.07
C VAL A 235 7.75 -4.26 -9.96
N ALA A 236 6.63 -4.04 -9.27
CA ALA A 236 6.23 -2.73 -8.79
C ALA A 236 7.03 -2.45 -7.51
N ASP A 237 8.13 -1.72 -7.62
CA ASP A 237 8.98 -1.36 -6.49
C ASP A 237 8.42 -0.12 -5.81
N THR A 238 7.33 -0.33 -5.07
CA THR A 238 6.38 0.70 -4.66
C THR A 238 7.01 1.83 -3.85
N GLY A 239 7.86 1.50 -2.87
CA GLY A 239 8.55 2.49 -2.03
C GLY A 239 9.67 3.23 -2.75
N ASN A 240 10.17 2.73 -3.88
CA ASN A 240 11.09 3.43 -4.77
C ASN A 240 10.37 4.16 -5.91
N HIS A 241 9.04 4.08 -5.98
CA HIS A 241 8.27 4.67 -7.07
C HIS A 241 8.83 4.24 -8.44
N ALA A 242 9.07 2.94 -8.62
CA ALA A 242 9.77 2.42 -9.79
C ALA A 242 9.12 1.15 -10.37
N LEU A 243 9.22 1.01 -11.69
CA LEU A 243 9.01 -0.24 -12.40
C LEU A 243 10.37 -0.91 -12.61
N ARG A 244 10.56 -2.07 -11.99
CA ARG A 244 11.77 -2.88 -12.09
C ARG A 244 11.49 -4.15 -12.86
N ARG A 245 12.54 -4.80 -13.36
CA ARG A 245 12.46 -6.17 -13.90
C ARG A 245 13.59 -7.03 -13.36
N ILE A 246 13.35 -8.32 -13.26
CA ILE A 246 14.32 -9.35 -12.89
C ILE A 246 14.41 -10.34 -14.04
N HIS A 247 15.60 -10.48 -14.62
CA HIS A 247 15.89 -11.53 -15.59
C HIS A 247 16.10 -12.85 -14.86
N LEU A 248 15.14 -13.77 -14.90
CA LEU A 248 15.17 -14.97 -14.05
C LEU A 248 16.31 -15.94 -14.37
N LEU A 249 16.87 -15.89 -15.59
CA LEU A 249 18.01 -16.72 -15.96
C LEU A 249 19.30 -16.25 -15.29
N THR A 250 19.55 -14.93 -15.26
CA THR A 250 20.81 -14.34 -14.78
C THR A 250 20.70 -13.80 -13.35
N GLY A 251 19.49 -13.50 -12.88
CA GLY A 251 19.24 -12.77 -11.64
C GLY A 251 19.48 -11.26 -11.73
N GLN A 252 19.76 -10.72 -12.92
CA GLN A 252 19.97 -9.29 -13.13
C GLN A 252 18.66 -8.51 -12.89
N VAL A 253 18.75 -7.46 -12.06
CA VAL A 253 17.67 -6.52 -11.78
C VAL A 253 17.96 -5.19 -12.45
N ASP A 254 17.01 -4.70 -13.25
CA ASP A 254 17.11 -3.40 -13.94
C ASP A 254 15.90 -2.53 -13.63
N THR A 255 16.12 -1.21 -13.61
CA THR A 255 15.05 -0.21 -13.61
C THR A 255 14.59 0.11 -15.03
N LEU A 256 13.28 -0.01 -15.29
CA LEU A 256 12.68 0.36 -16.57
C LEU A 256 12.21 1.82 -16.60
N CYS A 257 11.67 2.31 -15.48
CA CYS A 257 11.39 3.73 -15.22
C CYS A 257 11.12 3.96 -13.72
N GLY A 258 11.34 5.19 -13.26
CA GLY A 258 11.20 5.60 -11.86
C GLY A 258 12.50 6.20 -11.33
N ASN A 259 12.39 7.24 -10.50
CA ASN A 259 13.52 8.03 -10.02
C ASN A 259 13.75 7.90 -8.50
N GLY A 260 13.12 6.94 -7.84
CA GLY A 260 13.25 6.75 -6.39
C GLY A 260 12.31 7.61 -5.55
N ARG A 261 11.49 8.49 -6.15
CA ARG A 261 10.67 9.47 -5.44
C ARG A 261 9.28 9.59 -6.03
N ALA A 262 8.30 9.94 -5.19
CA ALA A 262 6.97 10.28 -5.64
C ALA A 262 7.03 11.53 -6.55
N GLY A 263 6.37 11.46 -7.70
CA GLY A 263 6.20 12.61 -8.57
C GLY A 263 5.21 12.34 -9.70
N GLU A 264 4.85 13.38 -10.43
CA GLU A 264 3.88 13.30 -11.52
C GLU A 264 4.50 12.58 -12.73
N PRO A 265 3.93 11.45 -13.18
CA PRO A 265 4.42 10.78 -14.39
C PRO A 265 4.08 11.61 -15.63
N VAL A 266 4.98 11.56 -16.62
CA VAL A 266 4.84 12.28 -17.89
C VAL A 266 4.78 11.27 -19.03
N GLU A 267 3.80 11.43 -19.93
CA GLU A 267 3.68 10.59 -21.12
C GLU A 267 4.83 10.85 -22.10
N GLY A 268 5.26 9.79 -22.79
CA GLY A 268 6.28 9.88 -23.84
C GLY A 268 7.33 8.79 -23.78
N LEU A 269 8.40 8.98 -24.57
CA LEU A 269 9.53 8.06 -24.59
C LEU A 269 10.35 8.15 -23.30
N VAL A 270 10.73 6.99 -22.78
CA VAL A 270 11.61 6.83 -21.63
C VAL A 270 13.03 6.64 -22.15
N GLU A 271 13.72 7.75 -22.40
CA GLU A 271 15.12 7.74 -22.82
C GLU A 271 16.05 7.50 -21.63
N GLN A 272 15.74 8.12 -20.48
CA GLN A 272 16.49 7.99 -19.23
C GLN A 272 15.56 7.48 -18.13
N PRO A 273 15.57 6.16 -17.84
CA PRO A 273 14.67 5.55 -16.85
C PRO A 273 14.63 6.26 -15.49
N LEU A 274 15.79 6.71 -15.00
CA LEU A 274 15.98 7.32 -13.68
C LEU A 274 15.53 8.79 -13.60
N LEU A 275 15.10 9.41 -14.70
CA LEU A 275 14.53 10.76 -14.69
C LEU A 275 13.00 10.76 -14.73
N VAL A 276 12.39 9.61 -15.01
CA VAL A 276 10.93 9.47 -15.03
C VAL A 276 10.42 9.39 -13.61
N SER A 277 9.52 10.31 -13.25
CA SER A 277 8.80 10.23 -11.98
C SER A 277 7.65 9.24 -12.11
N LEU A 278 7.42 8.44 -11.08
CA LEU A 278 6.20 7.66 -10.92
C LEU A 278 5.57 8.00 -9.56
N ASN A 279 4.29 7.71 -9.40
CA ASN A 279 3.59 7.92 -8.15
C ASN A 279 3.00 6.62 -7.57
N HIS A 280 3.84 5.86 -6.86
CA HIS A 280 3.44 4.73 -6.02
C HIS A 280 2.75 3.59 -6.82
N PRO A 281 3.49 2.95 -7.75
CA PRO A 281 2.99 1.77 -8.46
C PRO A 281 2.74 0.65 -7.45
N GLN A 282 1.51 0.15 -7.37
CA GLN A 282 1.13 -0.84 -6.38
C GLN A 282 1.03 -2.25 -6.97
N ASP A 283 0.50 -2.36 -8.19
CA ASP A 283 0.45 -3.63 -8.92
C ASP A 283 0.71 -3.45 -10.41
N LEU A 284 1.01 -4.55 -11.09
CA LEU A 284 1.26 -4.56 -12.52
C LEU A 284 0.82 -5.86 -13.18
N VAL A 285 0.46 -5.78 -14.47
CA VAL A 285 0.21 -6.94 -15.33
C VAL A 285 0.85 -6.74 -16.70
N VAL A 286 1.18 -7.83 -17.38
CA VAL A 286 1.78 -7.76 -18.72
C VAL A 286 0.80 -8.29 -19.77
N ALA A 287 0.45 -7.46 -20.74
CA ALA A 287 -0.40 -7.84 -21.88
C ALA A 287 -0.01 -7.04 -23.13
N ASP A 288 -0.15 -7.62 -24.32
CA ASP A 288 0.09 -6.95 -25.60
C ASP A 288 1.44 -6.19 -25.68
N ASN A 289 2.51 -6.80 -25.16
CA ASN A 289 3.87 -6.21 -25.09
C ASN A 289 3.95 -4.89 -24.28
N GLN A 290 3.04 -4.72 -23.33
CA GLN A 290 2.98 -3.60 -22.41
C GLN A 290 2.93 -4.11 -20.96
N VAL A 291 3.59 -3.38 -20.06
CA VAL A 291 3.40 -3.52 -18.62
C VAL A 291 2.39 -2.45 -18.20
N TYR A 292 1.23 -2.86 -17.72
CA TYR A 292 0.24 -1.97 -17.15
C TYR A 292 0.48 -1.84 -15.65
N LEU A 293 0.31 -0.63 -15.12
CA LEU A 293 0.61 -0.25 -13.74
C LEU A 293 -0.64 0.32 -13.09
N ALA A 294 -1.00 -0.19 -11.92
CA ALA A 294 -1.94 0.45 -11.01
C ALA A 294 -1.18 1.50 -10.21
N MET A 295 -1.36 2.77 -10.57
CA MET A 295 -0.69 3.90 -9.93
C MET A 295 -1.57 4.47 -8.83
N ALA A 296 -1.30 4.04 -7.60
CA ALA A 296 -2.14 4.35 -6.45
C ALA A 296 -2.05 5.83 -6.05
N GLY A 297 -0.89 6.47 -6.26
CA GLY A 297 -0.63 7.83 -5.80
C GLY A 297 -1.22 8.93 -6.69
N ASP A 298 -1.52 8.63 -7.95
CA ASP A 298 -2.16 9.56 -8.90
C ASP A 298 -3.52 9.06 -9.40
N ASN A 299 -4.08 8.00 -8.81
CA ASN A 299 -5.37 7.42 -9.17
C ASN A 299 -5.51 7.06 -10.67
N CYS A 300 -4.44 6.59 -11.29
CA CYS A 300 -4.44 6.29 -12.72
C CYS A 300 -3.97 4.86 -13.02
N ILE A 301 -4.35 4.38 -14.21
CA ILE A 301 -3.75 3.20 -14.83
C ILE A 301 -2.81 3.67 -15.92
N TRP A 302 -1.55 3.27 -15.83
CA TRP A 302 -0.51 3.62 -16.79
C TRP A 302 -0.04 2.38 -17.55
N SER A 303 0.55 2.56 -18.72
CA SER A 303 1.25 1.50 -19.44
C SER A 303 2.66 1.91 -19.83
N TYR A 304 3.58 0.96 -19.77
CA TYR A 304 4.92 1.03 -20.29
C TYR A 304 5.07 0.05 -21.46
N ASN A 305 5.31 0.57 -22.66
CA ASN A 305 5.53 -0.26 -23.84
C ASN A 305 6.94 -0.84 -23.84
N LEU A 306 7.07 -2.17 -23.86
CA LEU A 306 8.36 -2.85 -23.77
C LEU A 306 9.23 -2.70 -25.02
N GLY A 307 8.63 -2.44 -26.18
CA GLY A 307 9.33 -2.27 -27.46
C GLY A 307 9.79 -0.83 -27.67
N SER A 308 8.85 0.12 -27.66
CA SER A 308 9.14 1.55 -27.86
C SER A 308 9.69 2.25 -26.62
N ARG A 309 9.64 1.60 -25.44
CA ARG A 309 10.00 2.20 -24.14
C ARG A 309 9.26 3.50 -23.90
N SER A 310 7.93 3.49 -24.07
CA SER A 310 7.10 4.68 -23.89
C SER A 310 6.10 4.49 -22.76
N LEU A 311 5.94 5.51 -21.92
CA LEU A 311 4.95 5.59 -20.86
C LEU A 311 3.69 6.31 -21.37
N ARG A 312 2.51 5.79 -21.04
CA ARG A 312 1.21 6.37 -21.42
C ARG A 312 0.18 6.21 -20.31
N ARG A 313 -0.64 7.24 -20.04
CA ARG A 313 -1.81 7.09 -19.16
C ARG A 313 -2.93 6.42 -19.94
N CYS A 314 -3.35 5.24 -19.49
CA CYS A 314 -4.43 4.49 -20.11
C CYS A 314 -5.80 4.94 -19.60
N ALA A 315 -5.94 5.19 -18.29
CA ALA A 315 -7.20 5.59 -17.68
C ALA A 315 -6.96 6.35 -16.36
N GLY A 316 -7.98 7.08 -15.91
CA GLY A 316 -7.99 7.79 -14.62
C GLY A 316 -7.84 9.30 -14.78
N ALA A 317 -8.74 10.08 -14.18
CA ALA A 317 -8.75 11.54 -14.22
C ALA A 317 -7.82 12.19 -13.19
N GLY A 318 -7.18 11.40 -12.32
CA GLY A 318 -6.33 11.89 -11.23
C GLY A 318 -7.06 12.16 -9.91
N THR A 319 -8.36 12.47 -9.97
CA THR A 319 -9.15 12.74 -8.76
C THR A 319 -9.51 11.45 -8.01
N LEU A 320 -9.53 11.54 -6.68
CA LEU A 320 -9.97 10.44 -5.80
C LEU A 320 -11.51 10.39 -5.79
N GLU A 321 -12.05 9.66 -6.74
CA GLU A 321 -13.50 9.50 -6.94
C GLU A 321 -13.79 8.10 -7.48
N LEU A 322 -15.04 7.67 -7.37
CA LEU A 322 -15.53 6.49 -8.06
C LEU A 322 -16.42 6.97 -9.21
N ARG A 323 -15.89 7.02 -10.44
CA ARG A 323 -16.63 7.55 -11.60
C ARG A 323 -16.40 6.72 -12.85
N ASP A 324 -17.49 6.23 -13.42
CA ASP A 324 -17.51 5.53 -14.71
C ASP A 324 -17.46 6.54 -15.86
N GLY A 325 -17.00 6.11 -17.03
CA GLY A 325 -16.99 6.97 -18.21
C GLY A 325 -15.88 6.62 -19.19
N SER A 326 -15.51 7.62 -20.00
CA SER A 326 -14.38 7.48 -20.90
C SER A 326 -13.07 7.30 -20.12
N ALA A 327 -12.06 6.63 -20.66
CA ALA A 327 -10.90 6.21 -19.88
C ALA A 327 -10.19 7.39 -19.19
N HIS A 328 -10.04 8.51 -19.90
CA HIS A 328 -9.41 9.71 -19.34
C HIS A 328 -10.30 10.54 -18.40
N LEU A 329 -11.63 10.35 -18.43
CA LEU A 329 -12.59 11.06 -17.56
C LEU A 329 -13.07 10.18 -16.39
N ALA A 330 -12.93 8.86 -16.48
CA ALA A 330 -13.20 7.95 -15.39
C ALA A 330 -12.23 8.23 -14.24
N ALA A 331 -12.69 8.02 -13.02
CA ALA A 331 -11.88 8.23 -11.82
C ALA A 331 -11.77 6.93 -11.03
N PHE A 332 -10.61 6.77 -10.40
CA PHE A 332 -10.29 5.69 -9.48
C PHE A 332 -10.05 6.27 -8.08
N ALA A 333 -10.17 5.42 -7.07
CA ALA A 333 -9.88 5.72 -5.70
C ALA A 333 -8.84 4.71 -5.17
N GLN A 334 -7.57 4.98 -5.50
CA GLN A 334 -6.39 4.18 -5.17
C GLN A 334 -6.41 2.77 -5.81
N PRO A 335 -6.20 2.67 -7.13
CA PRO A 335 -6.10 1.38 -7.80
C PRO A 335 -4.89 0.61 -7.25
N CYS A 336 -5.10 -0.64 -6.85
CA CYS A 336 -4.12 -1.41 -6.08
C CYS A 336 -3.80 -2.78 -6.67
N SER A 337 -4.64 -3.34 -7.54
CA SER A 337 -4.38 -4.64 -8.17
C SER A 337 -5.02 -4.76 -9.55
N LEU A 338 -4.38 -5.50 -10.45
CA LEU A 338 -4.81 -5.64 -11.84
C LEU A 338 -4.93 -7.12 -12.23
N ALA A 339 -5.92 -7.44 -13.07
CA ALA A 339 -6.01 -8.74 -13.74
C ALA A 339 -6.52 -8.56 -15.17
N VAL A 340 -5.97 -9.30 -16.13
CA VAL A 340 -6.27 -9.10 -17.55
C VAL A 340 -6.65 -10.41 -18.24
N VAL A 341 -7.72 -10.37 -19.04
CA VAL A 341 -8.15 -11.47 -19.90
C VAL A 341 -8.89 -10.93 -21.11
N ASN A 342 -8.64 -11.50 -22.30
CA ASN A 342 -9.42 -11.24 -23.52
C ASN A 342 -9.65 -9.74 -23.81
N GLN A 343 -8.60 -8.91 -23.70
CA GLN A 343 -8.64 -7.45 -23.89
C GLN A 343 -9.45 -6.66 -22.86
N VAL A 344 -9.93 -7.30 -21.79
CA VAL A 344 -10.54 -6.66 -20.62
C VAL A 344 -9.55 -6.70 -19.47
N MET A 345 -9.36 -5.54 -18.84
CA MET A 345 -8.63 -5.41 -17.59
C MET A 345 -9.61 -5.16 -16.45
N TYR A 346 -9.46 -5.90 -15.38
CA TYR A 346 -10.09 -5.65 -14.09
C TYR A 346 -9.11 -4.89 -13.20
N VAL A 347 -9.63 -3.92 -12.46
CA VAL A 347 -8.87 -3.08 -11.55
C VAL A 347 -9.51 -3.18 -10.17
N CYS A 348 -8.74 -3.61 -9.17
CA CYS A 348 -9.10 -3.52 -7.78
C CYS A 348 -8.87 -2.08 -7.32
N ASP A 349 -9.93 -1.40 -6.89
CA ASP A 349 -9.91 0.02 -6.52
C ASP A 349 -10.17 0.17 -5.03
N ALA A 350 -9.07 0.21 -4.25
CA ALA A 350 -9.08 -0.14 -2.83
C ALA A 350 -9.85 0.85 -1.98
N LEU A 351 -9.57 2.15 -2.08
CA LEU A 351 -10.28 3.17 -1.30
C LEU A 351 -11.74 3.32 -1.78
N GLY A 352 -12.00 3.00 -3.04
CA GLY A 352 -13.35 2.93 -3.60
C GLY A 352 -14.14 1.70 -3.17
N SER A 353 -13.51 0.71 -2.52
CA SER A 353 -14.11 -0.58 -2.15
C SER A 353 -14.86 -1.24 -3.33
N SER A 354 -14.23 -1.23 -4.50
CA SER A 354 -14.85 -1.70 -5.74
C SER A 354 -13.87 -2.45 -6.63
N VAL A 355 -14.43 -3.20 -7.58
CA VAL A 355 -13.70 -3.71 -8.74
C VAL A 355 -14.22 -3.01 -9.98
N ARG A 356 -13.32 -2.50 -10.81
CA ARG A 356 -13.60 -1.79 -12.06
C ARG A 356 -13.25 -2.69 -13.24
N SER A 357 -13.85 -2.44 -14.39
CA SER A 357 -13.47 -3.07 -15.66
C SER A 357 -13.18 -2.01 -16.71
N MET A 358 -12.13 -2.23 -17.51
CA MET A 358 -11.77 -1.38 -18.64
C MET A 358 -11.35 -2.21 -19.85
N GLN A 359 -11.61 -1.69 -21.05
CA GLN A 359 -11.17 -2.32 -22.30
C GLN A 359 -9.78 -1.82 -22.67
N LEU A 360 -8.82 -2.70 -22.96
CA LEU A 360 -7.43 -2.32 -23.31
C LEU A 360 -7.33 -1.52 -24.61
N ARG A 361 -8.23 -1.78 -25.56
CA ARG A 361 -8.33 -1.09 -26.86
C ARG A 361 -9.56 -0.19 -26.97
N GLY A 362 -10.34 -0.12 -25.90
CA GLY A 362 -11.51 0.74 -25.83
C GLY A 362 -11.23 1.97 -24.98
N ASP A 363 -12.25 2.78 -24.82
CA ASP A 363 -12.20 4.00 -24.02
C ASP A 363 -13.18 3.92 -22.84
N LEU A 364 -13.66 2.74 -22.45
CA LEU A 364 -14.71 2.62 -21.44
C LEU A 364 -14.16 2.02 -20.15
N VAL A 365 -14.42 2.71 -19.03
CA VAL A 365 -14.20 2.23 -17.66
C VAL A 365 -15.55 2.19 -16.94
N GLN A 366 -15.84 1.08 -16.28
CA GLN A 366 -17.10 0.86 -15.58
C GLN A 366 -16.90 0.19 -14.22
N THR A 367 -17.82 0.44 -13.29
CA THR A 367 -17.93 -0.31 -12.04
C THR A 367 -18.38 -1.73 -12.35
N LEU A 368 -17.57 -2.73 -12.00
CA LEU A 368 -17.96 -4.13 -12.11
C LEU A 368 -18.83 -4.54 -10.92
N LEU A 369 -18.39 -4.21 -9.71
CA LEU A 369 -19.11 -4.41 -8.45
C LEU A 369 -18.51 -3.55 -7.33
N GLY A 370 -19.25 -3.39 -6.23
CA GLY A 370 -18.89 -2.57 -5.09
C GLY A 370 -19.87 -1.42 -4.88
N GLY A 371 -19.52 -0.49 -4.00
CA GLY A 371 -20.34 0.69 -3.71
C GLY A 371 -20.48 1.66 -4.87
N GLN A 372 -21.42 2.59 -4.76
CA GLN A 372 -21.62 3.70 -5.72
C GLN A 372 -20.81 4.96 -5.37
N GLY A 373 -19.99 4.89 -4.33
CA GLY A 373 -19.15 6.00 -3.89
C GLY A 373 -18.06 5.54 -2.95
N VAL A 374 -17.11 6.43 -2.70
CA VAL A 374 -15.88 6.11 -1.96
C VAL A 374 -16.14 5.79 -0.47
N TRP A 375 -17.34 6.06 0.05
CA TRP A 375 -17.79 5.73 1.41
C TRP A 375 -18.78 4.55 1.47
N ASP A 376 -19.13 3.96 0.32
CA ASP A 376 -20.11 2.87 0.24
C ASP A 376 -19.38 1.51 0.27
N PHE A 377 -18.93 1.12 1.46
CA PHE A 377 -18.26 -0.15 1.71
C PHE A 377 -19.11 -1.06 2.60
N GLY A 378 -18.78 -2.35 2.66
CA GLY A 378 -19.48 -3.32 3.50
C GLY A 378 -19.09 -4.75 3.17
N HIS A 379 -19.89 -5.71 3.65
CA HIS A 379 -19.64 -7.15 3.48
C HIS A 379 -20.92 -7.86 3.01
N GLU A 380 -21.31 -7.66 1.76
CA GLU A 380 -22.57 -8.19 1.20
C GLU A 380 -22.29 -9.04 -0.05
N ASP A 381 -22.86 -10.25 -0.10
CA ASP A 381 -22.84 -11.15 -1.26
C ASP A 381 -24.02 -10.90 -2.21
N GLY A 382 -23.98 -11.53 -3.38
CA GLY A 382 -25.09 -11.57 -4.33
C GLY A 382 -24.84 -10.76 -5.60
N PRO A 383 -25.90 -10.24 -6.26
CA PRO A 383 -25.78 -9.51 -7.50
C PRO A 383 -24.80 -8.34 -7.41
N ARG A 384 -24.06 -8.08 -8.49
CA ARG A 384 -23.00 -7.06 -8.56
C ARG A 384 -23.44 -5.65 -8.11
N SER A 385 -24.70 -5.30 -8.29
CA SER A 385 -25.28 -4.00 -7.88
C SER A 385 -25.51 -3.86 -6.38
N ARG A 386 -25.58 -4.99 -5.65
CA ARG A 386 -25.78 -5.04 -4.19
C ARG A 386 -24.53 -5.49 -3.44
N ALA A 387 -23.71 -6.32 -4.07
CA ALA A 387 -22.45 -6.79 -3.53
C ALA A 387 -21.61 -5.63 -2.96
N ARG A 388 -21.05 -5.83 -1.77
CA ARG A 388 -20.19 -4.86 -1.09
C ARG A 388 -18.88 -5.51 -0.68
N LEU A 389 -17.81 -4.74 -0.84
CA LEU A 389 -16.45 -5.02 -0.39
C LEU A 389 -16.03 -3.94 0.62
N GLN A 390 -14.95 -4.17 1.34
CA GLN A 390 -14.30 -3.18 2.18
C GLN A 390 -12.79 -3.27 1.99
N PHE A 391 -12.20 -2.21 1.43
CA PHE A 391 -10.76 -2.09 1.21
C PHE A 391 -10.13 -3.36 0.58
N PRO A 392 -10.62 -3.83 -0.58
CA PRO A 392 -10.04 -4.98 -1.26
C PRO A 392 -8.64 -4.63 -1.79
N GLN A 393 -7.66 -5.51 -1.59
CA GLN A 393 -6.26 -5.22 -1.93
C GLN A 393 -5.73 -6.03 -3.12
N ALA A 394 -6.34 -7.16 -3.45
CA ALA A 394 -5.86 -7.99 -4.55
C ALA A 394 -6.99 -8.66 -5.33
N ILE A 395 -6.75 -8.86 -6.63
CA ILE A 395 -7.59 -9.66 -7.49
C ILE A 395 -6.75 -10.64 -8.31
N ALA A 396 -7.30 -11.81 -8.62
CA ALA A 396 -6.66 -12.77 -9.51
C ALA A 396 -7.69 -13.56 -10.31
N LEU A 397 -7.38 -13.85 -11.57
CA LEU A 397 -8.23 -14.67 -12.44
C LEU A 397 -7.88 -16.14 -12.31
N SER A 398 -8.89 -17.00 -12.36
CA SER A 398 -8.67 -18.43 -12.59
C SER A 398 -8.04 -18.68 -13.97
N PRO A 399 -7.31 -19.79 -14.18
CA PRO A 399 -6.70 -20.10 -15.48
C PRO A 399 -7.69 -20.21 -16.66
N ASP A 400 -8.93 -20.62 -16.38
CA ASP A 400 -10.02 -20.63 -17.36
C ASP A 400 -10.68 -19.25 -17.57
N ALA A 401 -10.26 -18.27 -16.77
CA ALA A 401 -10.78 -16.92 -16.68
C ALA A 401 -12.31 -16.82 -16.50
N LEU A 402 -12.91 -17.83 -15.87
CA LEU A 402 -14.33 -17.83 -15.52
C LEU A 402 -14.60 -17.22 -14.15
N HIS A 403 -13.59 -17.18 -13.27
CA HIS A 403 -13.72 -16.67 -11.90
C HIS A 403 -12.68 -15.59 -11.63
N LEU A 404 -13.15 -14.49 -11.05
CA LEU A 404 -12.31 -13.47 -10.45
C LEU A 404 -12.33 -13.67 -8.93
N TRP A 405 -11.16 -13.94 -8.36
CA TRP A 405 -10.94 -14.01 -6.93
C TRP A 405 -10.56 -12.63 -6.42
N ILE A 406 -11.08 -12.27 -5.24
CA ILE A 406 -10.88 -10.95 -4.64
C ILE A 406 -10.48 -11.16 -3.18
N ALA A 407 -9.35 -10.57 -2.79
CA ALA A 407 -8.94 -10.44 -1.39
C ALA A 407 -9.62 -9.21 -0.81
N ASP A 408 -10.73 -9.44 -0.11
CA ASP A 408 -11.54 -8.40 0.51
C ASP A 408 -10.99 -8.11 1.91
N SER A 409 -9.88 -7.36 1.92
CA SER A 409 -8.96 -7.30 3.06
C SER A 409 -9.56 -6.63 4.29
N GLY A 410 -10.41 -5.62 4.11
CA GLY A 410 -11.13 -4.99 5.21
C GLY A 410 -12.10 -5.95 5.90
N ASN A 411 -12.72 -6.84 5.14
CA ASN A 411 -13.62 -7.85 5.69
C ASN A 411 -12.91 -9.13 6.16
N GLY A 412 -11.61 -9.29 5.86
CA GLY A 412 -10.85 -10.50 6.17
C GLY A 412 -11.38 -11.72 5.42
N SER A 413 -11.79 -11.55 4.16
CA SER A 413 -12.50 -12.57 3.37
C SER A 413 -11.84 -12.83 2.02
N LEU A 414 -11.90 -14.08 1.57
CA LEU A 414 -11.71 -14.41 0.15
C LEU A 414 -13.08 -14.41 -0.52
N ARG A 415 -13.23 -13.65 -1.62
CA ARG A 415 -14.46 -13.57 -2.39
C ARG A 415 -14.24 -14.12 -3.78
N SER A 416 -15.29 -14.65 -4.39
CA SER A 416 -15.27 -15.14 -5.77
C SER A 416 -16.42 -14.53 -6.56
N LEU A 417 -16.12 -14.08 -7.77
CA LEU A 417 -17.09 -13.56 -8.74
C LEU A 417 -16.99 -14.39 -10.01
N ARG A 418 -18.08 -15.05 -10.39
CA ARG A 418 -18.16 -15.67 -11.71
C ARG A 418 -18.37 -14.59 -12.80
N LEU A 419 -17.47 -14.56 -13.77
CA LEU A 419 -17.56 -13.68 -14.92
C LEU A 419 -18.64 -14.16 -15.90
N GLY A 420 -19.23 -13.24 -16.67
CA GLY A 420 -20.34 -13.55 -17.58
C GLY A 420 -21.73 -13.62 -16.93
N GLY A 421 -21.99 -12.80 -15.91
CA GLY A 421 -23.33 -12.66 -15.30
C GLY A 421 -23.50 -13.33 -13.94
N GLY A 422 -22.43 -13.87 -13.36
CA GLY A 422 -22.45 -14.41 -12.00
C GLY A 422 -22.44 -13.34 -10.90
N GLU A 423 -22.74 -13.83 -9.70
CA GLU A 423 -22.82 -13.06 -8.45
C GLU A 423 -21.51 -13.14 -7.66
N LEU A 424 -21.33 -12.19 -6.74
CA LEU A 424 -20.26 -12.24 -5.76
C LEU A 424 -20.65 -13.22 -4.64
N SER A 425 -19.70 -14.06 -4.24
CA SER A 425 -19.89 -14.99 -3.12
C SER A 425 -18.68 -14.98 -2.19
N THR A 426 -18.92 -15.18 -0.90
CA THR A 426 -17.88 -15.37 0.11
C THR A 426 -17.46 -16.83 0.15
N VAL A 427 -16.16 -17.07 0.13
CA VAL A 427 -15.59 -18.41 0.31
C VAL A 427 -15.65 -18.76 1.79
N ALA A 428 -16.23 -19.92 2.11
CA ALA A 428 -16.24 -20.42 3.48
C ALA A 428 -14.84 -20.88 3.88
N LEU A 429 -14.17 -20.11 4.73
CA LEU A 429 -12.85 -20.42 5.29
C LEU A 429 -12.97 -20.76 6.78
N PRO A 430 -12.05 -21.57 7.34
CA PRO A 430 -12.08 -21.93 8.76
C PRO A 430 -11.82 -20.75 9.70
N ARG A 431 -11.23 -19.66 9.19
CA ARG A 431 -11.00 -18.40 9.90
C ARG A 431 -11.08 -17.21 8.94
N ARG A 432 -11.22 -16.01 9.51
CA ARG A 432 -10.97 -14.78 8.76
C ARG A 432 -9.50 -14.70 8.36
N LEU A 433 -9.27 -14.08 7.20
CA LEU A 433 -7.94 -13.78 6.71
C LEU A 433 -7.38 -12.53 7.42
N HIS A 434 -6.07 -12.50 7.62
CA HIS A 434 -5.38 -11.37 8.26
C HIS A 434 -4.64 -10.54 7.21
N GLY A 435 -5.24 -9.42 6.81
CA GLY A 435 -4.69 -8.50 5.80
C GLY A 435 -4.30 -9.20 4.50
N PRO A 436 -5.20 -9.96 3.83
CA PRO A 436 -4.87 -10.60 2.56
C PRO A 436 -4.56 -9.51 1.53
N ALA A 437 -3.32 -9.44 1.06
CA ALA A 437 -2.80 -8.31 0.29
C ALA A 437 -2.41 -8.67 -1.15
N GLY A 438 -2.22 -9.96 -1.44
CA GLY A 438 -1.85 -10.47 -2.76
C GLY A 438 -2.55 -11.79 -3.05
N LEU A 439 -2.89 -12.01 -4.32
CA LEU A 439 -3.49 -13.25 -4.80
C LEU A 439 -2.73 -13.75 -6.03
N ALA A 440 -2.59 -15.07 -6.14
CA ALA A 440 -2.22 -15.73 -7.38
C ALA A 440 -3.03 -17.02 -7.51
N VAL A 441 -3.39 -17.41 -8.74
CA VAL A 441 -4.16 -18.64 -8.96
C VAL A 441 -3.40 -19.52 -9.94
N SER A 442 -3.17 -20.78 -9.53
CA SER A 442 -2.63 -21.82 -10.40
C SER A 442 -3.51 -23.06 -10.30
N ALA A 443 -3.40 -23.98 -11.27
CA ALA A 443 -4.32 -25.09 -11.46
C ALA A 443 -4.74 -25.80 -10.15
N GLY A 444 -5.97 -25.53 -9.70
CA GLY A 444 -6.58 -26.14 -8.52
C GLY A 444 -6.39 -25.41 -7.18
N ALA A 445 -5.70 -24.26 -7.12
CA ALA A 445 -5.52 -23.54 -5.87
C ALA A 445 -5.45 -22.01 -6.01
N VAL A 446 -5.95 -21.32 -4.99
CA VAL A 446 -5.76 -19.88 -4.78
C VAL A 446 -4.69 -19.69 -3.73
N TRP A 447 -3.64 -18.94 -4.08
CA TRP A 447 -2.55 -18.58 -3.18
C TRP A 447 -2.79 -17.18 -2.66
N ILE A 448 -2.61 -16.99 -1.36
CA ILE A 448 -2.98 -15.76 -0.65
C ILE A 448 -1.77 -15.29 0.14
N ALA A 449 -1.32 -14.06 -0.10
CA ALA A 449 -0.36 -13.40 0.78
C ALA A 449 -1.13 -12.72 1.92
N GLU A 450 -1.03 -13.25 3.12
CA GLU A 450 -1.55 -12.62 4.33
C GLU A 450 -0.48 -11.71 4.94
N ALA A 451 -0.54 -10.43 4.58
CA ALA A 451 0.48 -9.47 5.00
C ALA A 451 0.57 -9.36 6.52
N ASP A 452 -0.57 -9.24 7.19
CA ASP A 452 -0.62 -8.95 8.64
C ASP A 452 -0.24 -10.17 9.50
N ALA A 453 -0.37 -11.37 8.95
CA ALA A 453 0.09 -12.63 9.57
C ALA A 453 1.51 -13.04 9.13
N HIS A 454 2.14 -12.31 8.21
CA HIS A 454 3.45 -12.64 7.64
C HIS A 454 3.50 -14.05 7.03
N ALA A 455 2.44 -14.45 6.31
CA ALA A 455 2.27 -15.81 5.83
C ALA A 455 1.81 -15.85 4.36
N VAL A 456 2.05 -17.00 3.72
CA VAL A 456 1.41 -17.37 2.46
C VAL A 456 0.51 -18.57 2.72
N LEU A 457 -0.73 -18.49 2.26
CA LEU A 457 -1.69 -19.57 2.34
C LEU A 457 -1.96 -20.15 0.95
N ARG A 458 -2.38 -21.41 0.94
CA ARG A 458 -2.89 -22.13 -0.22
C ARG A 458 -4.30 -22.61 0.11
N TYR A 459 -5.28 -22.14 -0.66
CA TYR A 459 -6.66 -22.61 -0.64
C TYR A 459 -6.88 -23.55 -1.81
N ASP A 460 -7.12 -24.83 -1.54
CA ASP A 460 -7.37 -25.85 -2.55
C ASP A 460 -8.83 -25.79 -3.04
N LEU A 461 -9.02 -25.62 -4.35
CA LEU A 461 -10.34 -25.48 -4.96
C LEU A 461 -11.11 -26.79 -5.02
N GLY A 462 -10.43 -27.93 -4.97
CA GLY A 462 -11.05 -29.25 -5.01
C GLY A 462 -11.52 -29.71 -3.64
N SER A 463 -10.67 -29.58 -2.61
CA SER A 463 -11.00 -30.00 -1.25
C SER A 463 -11.65 -28.91 -0.40
N GLY A 464 -11.48 -27.63 -0.74
CA GLY A 464 -11.87 -26.50 0.11
C GLY A 464 -10.94 -26.30 1.32
N GLU A 465 -9.78 -26.96 1.34
CA GLU A 465 -8.82 -26.85 2.43
C GLU A 465 -7.98 -25.57 2.33
N LEU A 466 -7.86 -24.86 3.44
CA LEU A 466 -6.94 -23.73 3.60
C LEU A 466 -5.74 -24.17 4.44
N SER A 467 -4.55 -24.15 3.85
CA SER A 467 -3.29 -24.53 4.51
C SER A 467 -2.27 -23.40 4.42
N GLU A 468 -1.46 -23.22 5.47
CA GLU A 468 -0.27 -22.37 5.40
C GLU A 468 0.85 -23.06 4.61
N VAL A 469 1.58 -22.28 3.80
CA VAL A 469 2.73 -22.75 3.03
C VAL A 469 3.98 -22.44 3.86
N PRO A 470 4.67 -23.46 4.41
CA PRO A 470 5.81 -23.22 5.30
C PRO A 470 7.00 -22.72 4.49
N ILE A 471 7.27 -21.41 4.56
CA ILE A 471 8.43 -20.82 3.89
C ILE A 471 9.67 -21.09 4.73
N SER A 472 10.61 -21.86 4.18
CA SER A 472 11.86 -22.24 4.84
C SER A 472 13.02 -22.32 3.84
N GLU A 473 14.26 -22.34 4.35
CA GLU A 473 15.48 -22.59 3.55
C GLU A 473 15.56 -24.01 2.97
#